data_AF-A0A1T4JNA8-F1
#
_entry.id   AF-A0A1T4JNA8-F1
#
_cell.length_a   1.000
_cell.length_b   1.000
_cell.length_c   1.000
_cell.angle_alpha   90.00
_cell.angle_beta   90.00
_cell.angle_gamma   90.00
#
_symmetry.space_group_name_H-M   'P 1'
#
loop_
_entity.id
_entity.type
_entity.pdbx_description
1 polymer ?
#
loop_
_entity_poly.entity_id
_entity_poly.type
_entity_poly.pdbx_seq_one_letter_code
_entity_poly.pdbx_strand_id
1 'polypeptide(L)'
;HLYATLHRWLYTGEKGYLQDYFKVRLNDPSLPDSSKQTLQKVRRYLIGNWDSIQRQRDPQYIGCSAEGHVSHWLSARLSSRPLGWSTTGAESIAKARAYDLNGSDLKTWVTNQIKTKERERRVEKLDGRLGRKYARQYDWSGKVAILHYSNNTRSRQAFGTIADY
;
A
#
# COMPACT_ATOMS: atom_id res chain seq x y z
N HIS A 1 -34.33 19.99 -4.33
CA HIS A 1 -33.94 21.42 -4.23
C HIS A 1 -32.86 21.70 -3.19
N LEU A 2 -33.03 21.32 -1.92
CA LEU A 2 -32.11 21.68 -0.83
C LEU A 2 -30.67 21.13 -1.00
N TYR A 3 -30.52 19.91 -1.53
CA TYR A 3 -29.22 19.32 -1.88
C TYR A 3 -28.47 20.14 -2.94
N ALA A 4 -29.19 20.62 -3.96
CA ALA A 4 -28.61 21.43 -5.03
C ALA A 4 -28.10 22.78 -4.50
N THR A 5 -28.78 23.37 -3.52
CA THR A 5 -28.37 24.63 -2.90
C THR A 5 -27.10 24.47 -2.06
N LEU A 6 -27.02 23.43 -1.24
CA LEU A 6 -25.80 23.12 -0.45
C LEU A 6 -24.60 22.82 -1.36
N HIS A 7 -24.83 22.01 -2.39
CA HIS A 7 -23.80 21.70 -3.38
C HIS A 7 -23.31 22.97 -4.08
N ARG A 8 -24.22 23.86 -4.47
CA ARG A 8 -23.87 25.16 -5.06
C ARG A 8 -22.97 25.98 -4.14
N TRP A 9 -23.31 26.15 -2.87
CA TRP A 9 -22.48 26.90 -1.93
C TRP A 9 -21.09 26.28 -1.72
N LEU A 10 -21.00 24.95 -1.78
CA LEU A 10 -19.73 24.24 -1.70
C LEU A 10 -18.85 24.53 -2.92
N TYR A 11 -19.45 24.56 -4.12
CA TYR A 11 -18.75 24.87 -5.37
C TYR A 11 -18.38 26.35 -5.53
N THR A 12 -19.25 27.27 -5.09
CA THR A 12 -18.96 28.71 -5.15
C THR A 12 -18.02 29.17 -4.03
N GLY A 13 -17.84 28.36 -2.99
CA GLY A 13 -16.97 28.64 -1.85
C GLY A 13 -17.56 29.60 -0.84
N GLU A 14 -18.89 29.62 -0.73
CA GLU A 14 -19.60 30.50 0.18
C GLU A 14 -19.72 29.87 1.59
N LYS A 15 -18.63 29.92 2.36
CA LYS A 15 -18.57 29.34 3.71
C LYS A 15 -19.63 29.89 4.66
N GLY A 16 -19.94 31.19 4.54
CA GLY A 16 -20.89 31.90 5.40
C GLY A 16 -22.29 31.31 5.36
N TYR A 17 -22.88 31.18 4.16
CA TYR A 17 -24.22 30.60 4.01
C TYR A 17 -24.30 29.15 4.49
N LEU A 18 -23.22 28.38 4.33
CA LEU A 18 -23.15 27.03 4.88
C LEU A 18 -23.21 27.03 6.42
N GLN A 19 -22.48 27.94 7.07
CA GLN A 19 -22.49 28.08 8.53
C GLN A 19 -23.85 28.53 9.05
N ASP A 20 -24.47 29.49 8.39
CA ASP A 20 -25.80 30.00 8.74
C ASP A 20 -26.86 28.91 8.59
N TYR A 21 -26.82 28.13 7.51
CA TYR A 21 -27.68 26.98 7.32
C TYR A 21 -27.59 25.99 8.48
N PHE A 22 -26.37 25.58 8.86
CA PHE A 22 -26.20 24.64 9.97
C PHE A 22 -26.63 25.23 11.31
N LYS A 23 -26.43 26.54 11.52
CA LYS A 23 -26.86 27.24 12.74
C LYS A 23 -28.39 27.21 12.86
N VAL A 24 -29.10 27.59 11.79
CA VAL A 24 -30.57 27.58 11.76
C VAL A 24 -31.10 26.15 11.95
N ARG A 25 -30.53 25.17 11.23
CA ARG A 25 -31.05 23.80 11.24
C ARG A 25 -30.79 23.05 12.56
N LEU A 26 -29.69 23.36 13.26
CA LEU A 26 -29.40 22.76 14.57
C LEU A 26 -30.25 23.36 15.70
N ASN A 27 -30.73 24.59 15.54
CA ASN A 27 -31.61 25.27 16.49
C ASN A 27 -33.09 24.89 16.32
N ASP A 28 -33.43 24.11 15.30
CA ASP A 28 -34.80 23.68 15.02
C ASP A 28 -35.29 22.68 16.10
N PRO A 29 -36.34 23.04 16.88
CA PRO A 29 -36.87 22.17 17.93
C PRO A 29 -37.59 20.94 17.36
N SER A 30 -38.03 20.96 16.09
CA SER A 30 -38.73 19.84 15.46
C SER A 30 -37.80 18.69 15.03
N LEU A 31 -36.49 18.85 15.21
CA LEU A 31 -35.50 17.94 14.67
C LEU A 31 -35.20 16.78 15.65
N PRO A 32 -35.29 15.51 15.22
CA PRO A 32 -34.91 14.37 16.06
C PRO A 32 -33.45 14.42 16.48
N ASP A 33 -33.13 13.92 17.68
CA ASP A 33 -31.77 13.96 18.22
C ASP A 33 -30.76 13.18 17.36
N SER A 34 -31.16 12.06 16.76
CA SER A 34 -30.34 11.31 15.79
C SER A 34 -29.97 12.14 14.56
N SER A 35 -30.91 12.97 14.09
CA SER A 35 -30.69 13.88 12.98
C SER A 35 -29.80 15.06 13.39
N LYS A 36 -29.95 15.58 14.61
CA LYS A 36 -29.07 16.62 15.17
C LYS A 36 -27.63 16.13 15.25
N GLN A 37 -27.40 14.92 15.77
CA GLN A 37 -26.07 14.31 15.83
C GLN A 37 -25.46 14.13 14.43
N THR A 38 -26.27 13.69 13.46
CA THR A 38 -25.83 13.55 12.06
C THR A 38 -25.44 14.90 11.47
N LEU A 39 -26.27 15.93 11.64
CA LEU A 39 -25.97 17.29 11.17
C LEU A 39 -24.74 17.87 11.83
N GLN A 40 -24.52 17.63 13.12
CA GLN A 40 -23.30 18.05 13.82
C GLN A 40 -22.05 17.38 13.25
N LYS A 41 -22.12 16.08 12.94
CA LYS A 41 -21.01 15.34 12.29
C LYS A 41 -20.72 15.93 10.90
N VAL A 42 -21.75 16.13 10.09
CA VAL A 42 -21.61 16.72 8.74
C VAL A 42 -21.04 18.13 8.82
N ARG A 43 -21.57 18.98 9.70
CA ARG A 43 -21.06 20.35 9.93
C ARG A 43 -19.58 20.33 10.29
N ARG A 44 -19.19 19.47 11.25
CA ARG A 44 -17.79 19.33 11.70
C ARG A 44 -16.88 18.91 10.55
N TYR A 45 -17.32 17.94 9.75
CA TYR A 45 -16.57 17.47 8.60
C TYR A 45 -16.39 18.57 7.55
N LEU A 46 -17.49 19.19 7.10
CA LEU A 46 -17.44 20.18 6.01
C LEU A 46 -16.69 21.46 6.40
N ILE A 47 -16.92 21.98 7.61
CA ILE A 47 -16.24 23.19 8.07
C ILE A 47 -14.78 22.90 8.42
N GLY A 48 -14.49 21.76 9.05
CA GLY A 48 -13.13 21.37 9.44
C GLY A 48 -12.24 21.05 8.25
N ASN A 49 -12.80 20.51 7.17
CA ASN A 49 -12.06 20.19 5.93
C ASN A 49 -12.27 21.25 4.84
N TRP A 50 -12.75 22.44 5.19
CA TRP A 50 -13.15 23.47 4.22
C TRP A 50 -12.06 23.77 3.20
N ASP A 51 -10.83 24.02 3.67
CA ASP A 51 -9.72 24.38 2.79
C ASP A 51 -9.38 23.24 1.82
N SER A 52 -9.41 21.99 2.30
CA SER A 52 -9.20 20.80 1.48
C SER A 52 -10.29 20.61 0.42
N ILE A 53 -11.55 20.88 0.77
CA ILE A 53 -12.67 20.82 -0.17
C ILE A 53 -12.52 21.91 -1.24
N GLN A 54 -12.12 23.12 -0.87
CA GLN A 54 -11.96 24.23 -1.81
C GLN A 54 -10.77 24.05 -2.78
N ARG A 55 -9.77 23.21 -2.45
CA ARG A 55 -8.70 22.85 -3.39
C ARG A 55 -9.21 22.22 -4.68
N GLN A 56 -10.42 21.68 -4.69
CA GLN A 56 -11.05 21.15 -5.91
C GLN A 56 -11.25 22.22 -7.01
N ARG A 57 -11.16 23.51 -6.65
CA ARG A 57 -11.30 24.66 -7.56
C ARG A 57 -9.99 25.05 -8.23
N ASP A 58 -8.86 24.48 -7.80
CA ASP A 58 -7.59 24.68 -8.45
C ASP A 58 -7.68 24.15 -9.90
N PRO A 59 -7.34 24.93 -10.93
CA PRO A 59 -7.32 24.46 -12.31
C PRO A 59 -6.44 23.22 -12.53
N GLN A 60 -5.44 23.00 -11.66
CA GLN A 60 -4.57 21.82 -11.67
C GLN A 60 -5.17 20.64 -10.91
N TYR A 61 -6.29 20.82 -10.20
CA TYR A 61 -6.97 19.75 -9.51
C TYR A 61 -7.66 18.82 -10.51
N ILE A 62 -7.07 17.65 -10.70
CA ILE A 62 -7.70 16.56 -11.44
C ILE A 62 -8.67 15.87 -10.50
N GLY A 63 -9.94 16.26 -10.57
CA GLY A 63 -11.01 15.58 -9.85
C GLY A 63 -11.16 14.15 -10.37
N CYS A 64 -10.75 13.17 -9.57
CA CYS A 64 -11.06 11.78 -9.84
C CYS A 64 -11.99 11.26 -8.74
N SER A 65 -12.98 10.45 -9.11
CA SER A 65 -13.65 9.57 -8.16
C SER A 65 -12.66 8.49 -7.71
N ALA A 66 -11.58 8.87 -7.02
CA ALA A 66 -10.48 7.98 -6.65
C ALA A 66 -11.03 6.72 -5.97
N GLU A 67 -11.91 6.94 -5.00
CA GLU A 67 -12.58 5.87 -4.27
C GLU A 67 -13.49 5.04 -5.18
N GLY A 68 -14.26 5.66 -6.07
CA GLY A 68 -15.13 4.97 -7.02
C GLY A 68 -14.37 4.15 -8.06
N HIS A 69 -13.31 4.71 -8.66
CA HIS A 69 -12.46 4.02 -9.63
C HIS A 69 -11.68 2.89 -8.96
N VAL A 70 -11.01 3.15 -7.84
CA VAL A 70 -10.22 2.14 -7.12
C VAL A 70 -11.13 1.02 -6.62
N SER A 71 -12.29 1.35 -6.04
CA SER A 71 -13.26 0.33 -5.60
C SER A 71 -13.87 -0.42 -6.77
N HIS A 72 -14.20 0.22 -7.90
CA HIS A 72 -14.72 -0.48 -9.09
C HIS A 72 -13.72 -1.53 -9.60
N TRP A 73 -12.46 -1.13 -9.78
CA TRP A 73 -11.42 -2.00 -10.32
C TRP A 73 -11.01 -3.13 -9.38
N LEU A 74 -10.89 -2.85 -8.08
CA LEU A 74 -10.51 -3.84 -7.07
C LEU A 74 -11.69 -4.76 -6.71
N SER A 75 -12.90 -4.20 -6.51
CA SER A 75 -14.09 -4.97 -6.11
C SER A 75 -14.58 -5.90 -7.21
N ALA A 76 -14.35 -5.58 -8.49
CA ALA A 76 -14.71 -6.43 -9.61
C ALA A 76 -14.14 -7.86 -9.54
N ARG A 77 -13.10 -8.11 -8.73
CA ARG A 77 -12.57 -9.46 -8.47
C ARG A 77 -12.63 -9.84 -7.00
N LEU A 78 -12.38 -8.90 -6.10
CA LEU A 78 -12.31 -9.18 -4.67
C LEU A 78 -13.70 -9.31 -4.03
N SER A 79 -14.72 -8.66 -4.56
CA SER A 79 -16.07 -8.63 -3.98
C SER A 79 -17.11 -9.40 -4.80
N SER A 80 -17.08 -9.31 -6.13
CA SER A 80 -18.10 -9.95 -6.98
C SER A 80 -17.86 -11.45 -7.21
N ARG A 81 -16.62 -11.93 -7.06
CA ARG A 81 -16.22 -13.34 -7.20
C ARG A 81 -15.18 -13.72 -6.15
N PRO A 82 -15.53 -13.65 -4.86
CA PRO A 82 -14.59 -13.97 -3.80
C PRO A 82 -14.23 -15.46 -3.90
N LEU A 83 -12.97 -15.73 -4.22
CA LEU A 83 -12.40 -17.04 -3.96
C LEU A 83 -11.90 -16.97 -2.50
N GLY A 84 -11.89 -18.07 -1.76
CA GLY A 84 -11.41 -18.11 -0.38
C GLY A 84 -9.91 -17.83 -0.29
N TRP A 85 -9.50 -16.58 -0.46
CA TRP A 85 -8.12 -16.15 -0.43
C TRP A 85 -7.67 -16.00 1.02
N SER A 86 -6.42 -16.39 1.31
CA SER A 86 -5.73 -15.89 2.48
C SER A 86 -5.54 -14.38 2.39
N THR A 87 -5.33 -13.70 3.52
CA THR A 87 -5.04 -12.24 3.56
C THR A 87 -3.88 -11.87 2.63
N THR A 88 -2.82 -12.69 2.64
CA THR A 88 -1.65 -12.52 1.77
C THR A 88 -1.96 -12.71 0.29
N GLY A 89 -2.83 -13.67 -0.05
CA GLY A 89 -3.28 -13.91 -1.42
C GLY A 89 -4.14 -12.76 -1.95
N ALA A 90 -5.07 -12.26 -1.13
CA ALA A 90 -5.89 -11.10 -1.46
C ALA A 90 -5.05 -9.85 -1.73
N GLU A 91 -4.06 -9.59 -0.87
CA GLU A 91 -3.11 -8.47 -1.04
C GLU A 91 -2.27 -8.61 -2.32
N SER A 92 -1.79 -9.81 -2.60
CA SER A 92 -0.98 -10.07 -3.80
C SER A 92 -1.78 -9.81 -5.09
N ILE A 93 -3.07 -10.17 -5.12
CA ILE A 93 -3.96 -9.93 -6.27
C ILE A 93 -4.27 -8.45 -6.42
N ALA A 94 -4.53 -7.75 -5.31
CA ALA A 94 -4.75 -6.31 -5.34
C ALA A 94 -3.55 -5.58 -5.94
N LYS A 95 -2.33 -5.93 -5.50
CA LYS A 95 -1.08 -5.38 -6.04
C LYS A 95 -0.89 -5.70 -7.51
N ALA A 96 -1.11 -6.96 -7.93
CA ALA A 96 -0.99 -7.36 -9.33
C ALA A 96 -1.96 -6.58 -10.23
N ARG A 97 -3.20 -6.36 -9.79
CA ARG A 97 -4.19 -5.56 -10.52
C ARG A 97 -3.82 -4.08 -10.62
N ALA A 98 -3.33 -3.48 -9.54
CA ALA A 98 -2.86 -2.11 -9.57
C ALA A 98 -1.65 -1.94 -10.53
N TYR A 99 -0.75 -2.92 -10.54
CA TYR A 99 0.41 -2.94 -11.43
C TYR A 99 0.01 -3.02 -12.91
N ASP A 100 -0.95 -3.90 -13.23
CA ASP A 100 -1.52 -4.06 -14.58
C ASP A 100 -2.24 -2.77 -15.05
N LEU A 101 -3.04 -2.16 -14.18
CA LEU A 101 -3.72 -0.89 -14.46
C LEU A 101 -2.77 0.29 -14.71
N ASN A 102 -1.59 0.27 -14.09
CA ASN A 102 -0.54 1.25 -14.33
C ASN A 102 0.18 1.04 -15.68
N GLY A 103 -0.29 0.11 -16.53
CA GLY A 103 0.28 -0.17 -17.86
C GLY A 103 1.55 -1.01 -17.83
N SER A 104 1.83 -1.65 -16.69
CA SER A 104 3.05 -2.43 -16.49
C SER A 104 2.82 -3.87 -16.94
N ASP A 105 3.75 -4.46 -17.70
CA ASP A 105 3.61 -5.85 -18.12
C ASP A 105 3.90 -6.81 -16.94
N LEU A 106 2.82 -7.33 -16.38
CA LEU A 106 2.87 -8.27 -15.26
C LEU A 106 3.60 -9.56 -15.63
N LYS A 107 3.49 -10.02 -16.88
CA LYS A 107 4.08 -11.29 -17.33
C LYS A 107 5.60 -11.18 -17.34
N THR A 108 6.15 -10.13 -17.95
CA THR A 108 7.61 -9.91 -17.93
C THR A 108 8.11 -9.73 -16.51
N TRP A 109 7.41 -8.97 -15.66
CA TRP A 109 7.78 -8.83 -14.26
C TRP A 109 7.87 -10.19 -13.53
N VAL A 110 6.84 -11.03 -13.63
CA VAL A 110 6.84 -12.37 -13.00
C VAL A 110 7.97 -13.24 -13.54
N THR A 111 8.17 -13.27 -14.87
CA THR A 111 9.25 -14.07 -15.46
C THR A 111 10.64 -13.62 -15.00
N ASN A 112 10.85 -12.31 -14.82
CA ASN A 112 12.10 -11.78 -14.30
C ASN A 112 12.32 -12.18 -12.83
N GLN A 113 11.27 -12.15 -12.00
CA GLN A 113 11.33 -12.61 -10.61
C GLN A 113 11.66 -14.11 -10.50
N ILE A 114 11.16 -14.94 -11.43
CA ILE A 114 11.51 -16.36 -11.48
C ILE A 114 12.99 -16.52 -11.84
N LYS A 115 13.46 -15.81 -12.88
CA LYS A 115 14.85 -15.87 -13.33
C LYS A 115 15.84 -15.41 -12.27
N THR A 116 15.53 -14.36 -11.51
CA THR A 116 16.39 -13.88 -10.41
C THR A 116 16.47 -14.92 -9.29
N LYS A 117 15.35 -15.50 -8.86
CA LYS A 117 15.34 -16.58 -7.86
C LYS A 117 16.09 -17.82 -8.33
N GLU A 118 15.97 -18.18 -9.60
CA GLU A 118 16.76 -19.27 -10.17
C GLU A 118 18.25 -18.96 -10.15
N ARG A 119 18.64 -17.72 -10.49
CA ARG A 119 20.03 -17.27 -10.44
C ARG A 119 20.58 -17.32 -9.01
N GLU A 120 19.83 -16.83 -8.03
CA GLU A 120 20.18 -16.88 -6.60
C GLU A 120 20.38 -18.33 -6.14
N ARG A 121 19.45 -19.23 -6.46
CA ARG A 121 19.59 -20.67 -6.17
C ARG A 121 20.80 -21.31 -6.83
N ARG A 122 21.16 -20.89 -8.06
CA ARG A 122 22.36 -21.37 -8.74
C ARG A 122 23.62 -20.88 -8.04
N VAL A 123 23.67 -19.62 -7.64
CA VAL A 123 24.78 -19.05 -6.86
C VAL A 123 24.94 -19.78 -5.54
N GLU A 124 23.85 -19.96 -4.79
CA GLU A 124 23.87 -20.70 -3.51
C GLU A 124 24.37 -22.15 -3.68
N LYS A 125 23.96 -22.85 -4.75
CA LYS A 125 24.49 -24.18 -5.06
C LYS A 125 25.97 -24.16 -5.42
N LEU A 126 26.44 -23.15 -6.15
CA LEU A 126 27.86 -23.00 -6.51
C LEU A 126 28.71 -22.68 -5.28
N ASP A 127 28.26 -21.76 -4.43
CA ASP A 127 28.90 -21.44 -3.15
C ASP A 127 28.98 -22.68 -2.25
N GLY A 128 27.89 -23.44 -2.14
CA GLY A 128 27.87 -24.71 -1.38
C GLY A 128 28.73 -25.82 -2.00
N ARG A 129 29.02 -25.77 -3.31
CA ARG A 129 29.98 -26.69 -3.97
C ARG A 129 31.42 -26.25 -3.73
N LEU A 130 31.72 -24.96 -3.87
CA LEU A 130 33.02 -24.38 -3.57
C LEU A 130 33.40 -24.63 -2.12
N GLY A 131 32.51 -24.34 -1.17
CA GLY A 131 32.72 -24.60 0.26
C GLY A 131 33.08 -26.06 0.54
N ARG A 132 32.37 -27.03 -0.08
CA ARG A 132 32.69 -28.46 0.06
C ARG A 132 34.03 -28.86 -0.59
N LYS A 133 34.38 -28.29 -1.74
CA LYS A 133 35.65 -28.57 -2.42
C LYS A 133 36.84 -28.07 -1.59
N TYR A 134 36.76 -26.84 -1.09
CA TYR A 134 37.83 -26.26 -0.26
C TYR A 134 37.90 -26.94 1.12
N ALA A 135 36.77 -27.30 1.74
CA ALA A 135 36.79 -28.08 2.99
C ALA A 135 37.54 -29.43 2.84
N ARG A 136 37.40 -30.11 1.69
CA ARG A 136 38.17 -31.34 1.40
C ARG A 136 39.65 -31.09 1.10
N GLN A 137 39.99 -29.92 0.57
CA GLN A 137 41.36 -29.55 0.22
C GLN A 137 42.18 -29.12 1.45
N TYR A 138 41.53 -28.58 2.49
CA TYR A 138 42.16 -28.09 3.72
C TYR A 138 42.07 -29.06 4.92
N ASP A 139 41.84 -30.35 4.67
CA ASP A 139 41.81 -31.40 5.71
C ASP A 139 43.22 -31.73 6.27
N TRP A 140 44.29 -31.12 5.73
CA TRP A 140 45.63 -31.33 6.21
C TRP A 140 46.34 -30.01 6.55
N SER A 141 46.55 -29.82 7.85
CA SER A 141 47.42 -28.83 8.49
C SER A 141 46.97 -27.36 8.48
N GLY A 142 46.57 -26.90 9.68
CA GLY A 142 46.89 -25.57 10.19
C GLY A 142 46.05 -24.41 9.68
N LYS A 143 45.14 -23.90 10.54
CA LYS A 143 44.76 -22.50 10.86
C LYS A 143 44.85 -21.35 9.82
N VAL A 144 45.15 -21.55 8.54
CA VAL A 144 45.47 -20.46 7.60
C VAL A 144 44.66 -20.59 6.31
N ALA A 145 43.91 -19.52 6.04
CA ALA A 145 43.29 -19.14 4.78
C ALA A 145 41.98 -19.84 4.36
N ILE A 146 40.90 -19.61 5.11
CA ILE A 146 39.55 -19.42 4.51
C ILE A 146 39.12 -17.97 4.77
N LEU A 147 39.89 -17.00 4.27
CA LEU A 147 39.58 -15.57 4.48
C LEU A 147 39.55 -14.73 3.19
N HIS A 148 39.64 -15.32 2.00
CA HIS A 148 39.78 -14.54 0.76
C HIS A 148 38.65 -14.66 -0.27
N TYR A 149 37.59 -15.41 0.00
CA TYR A 149 36.43 -15.45 -0.90
C TYR A 149 35.17 -14.98 -0.19
N SER A 150 34.75 -13.76 -0.54
CA SER A 150 33.52 -13.05 -0.14
C SER A 150 33.57 -12.32 1.20
N ASN A 151 33.56 -10.99 1.12
CA ASN A 151 33.30 -10.08 2.24
C ASN A 151 31.85 -10.10 2.74
N ASN A 152 30.96 -10.94 2.19
CA ASN A 152 29.53 -10.82 2.50
C ASN A 152 28.73 -12.13 2.37
N THR A 153 29.11 -13.19 3.10
CA THR A 153 28.24 -14.38 3.21
C THR A 153 28.22 -14.97 4.61
N ARG A 154 27.04 -15.49 4.98
CA ARG A 154 26.63 -16.13 6.25
C ARG A 154 27.62 -17.14 6.86
N SER A 155 28.63 -17.58 6.13
CA SER A 155 29.72 -18.43 6.64
C SER A 155 30.46 -17.80 7.82
N ARG A 156 30.66 -16.47 7.84
CA ARG A 156 31.26 -15.78 9.01
C ARG A 156 30.44 -15.91 10.31
N GLN A 157 29.11 -15.93 10.22
CA GLN A 157 28.24 -16.01 11.40
C GLN A 157 28.29 -17.40 12.06
N ALA A 158 28.46 -18.46 11.27
CA ALA A 158 28.55 -19.83 11.81
C ALA A 158 29.87 -20.11 12.55
N PHE A 159 30.96 -19.41 12.23
CA PHE A 159 32.24 -19.57 12.92
C PHE A 159 32.38 -18.66 14.16
N GLY A 160 31.69 -17.51 14.19
CA GLY A 160 31.66 -16.64 15.39
C GLY A 160 31.02 -17.32 16.60
N THR A 161 29.99 -18.14 16.38
CA THR A 161 29.29 -18.86 17.45
C THR A 161 30.07 -20.04 18.05
N ILE A 162 31.15 -20.50 17.41
CA ILE A 162 31.96 -21.65 17.89
C ILE A 162 33.20 -21.17 18.66
N ALA A 163 33.61 -19.90 18.49
CA ALA A 163 34.77 -19.32 19.18
C ALA A 163 34.45 -18.80 20.60
N ASP A 164 33.17 -18.72 20.98
CA ASP A 164 32.70 -18.25 22.30
C ASP A 164 32.44 -19.40 23.30
N TYR A 165 33.12 -20.54 23.17
CA TYR A 165 33.16 -21.63 24.15
C TYR A 165 34.59 -21.94 24.61
#